data_AF-A0A7W3QRV9-F1
#
_entry.id   AF-A0A7W3QRV9-F1
#
_cell.length_a   1.000
_cell.length_b   1.000
_cell.length_c   1.000
_cell.angle_alpha   90.00
_cell.angle_beta   90.00
_cell.angle_gamma   90.00
#
_symmetry.space_group_name_H-M   'P 1'
#
loop_
_entity.id
_entity.type
_entity.pdbx_description
1 polymer ?
#
loop_
_entity_poly.entity_id
_entity_poly.type
_entity_poly.pdbx_seq_one_letter_code
_entity_poly.pdbx_strand_id
1 'polypeptide(L)'
;MSHFPRHAAAYLVHLPDEDAAHEVARLLTERGHTAVSVREGVPDQPFHRFYETSWKVTALDAGPYPDDDVRWWTAVETRIVKTLAAERGGSCTLMQAVPETARALLPDGADDRPPAEARAARLAALSAAPARAPRPVITYRLDRPASGGPSGTPVPLPGLDDVDWPSLKHAYGSAEDTPDILRAMAANDEGWDEATFEYFSAIVHQETCYSATPPTIPFLARMACDPVMTPEYRLELLADLAYIASFDPSPAAGEEPAPTAHAARACREVVGALPALLSRWPEAAPAERAWLIVLGALSPAAAAPLLPEFEGFRRGLEGPSPALDLALALAADDEDRACGLVLDCTTWDENISWHLADDTPPRCRNLTVLVRLAVDELPRG
;
A
#
# COMPACT_ATOMS: atom_id res chain seq x y z
N MET A 1 21.00 -22.24 9.17
CA MET A 1 20.45 -23.57 9.51
C MET A 1 18.99 -23.53 9.11
N SER A 2 18.45 -24.58 8.49
CA SER A 2 17.04 -24.59 8.10
C SER A 2 16.11 -24.48 9.31
N HIS A 3 14.98 -23.80 9.17
CA HIS A 3 14.01 -23.54 10.24
C HIS A 3 12.65 -24.20 9.96
N PHE A 4 11.97 -24.69 10.98
CA PHE A 4 10.58 -25.14 10.86
C PHE A 4 9.66 -24.06 11.41
N PRO A 5 8.69 -23.56 10.62
CA PRO A 5 7.82 -22.48 11.06
C PRO A 5 6.87 -22.96 12.17
N ARG A 6 6.51 -22.05 13.08
CA ARG A 6 5.52 -22.33 14.14
C ARG A 6 4.10 -22.53 13.61
N HIS A 7 3.76 -21.82 12.54
CA HIS A 7 2.48 -21.94 11.84
C HIS A 7 2.75 -22.49 10.44
N ALA A 8 1.93 -23.44 9.99
CA ALA A 8 1.98 -23.93 8.63
C ALA A 8 1.18 -22.98 7.72
N ALA A 9 1.64 -22.83 6.48
CA ALA A 9 0.92 -22.12 5.43
C ALA A 9 0.03 -23.10 4.66
N ALA A 10 -1.27 -22.83 4.62
CA ALA A 10 -2.23 -23.57 3.82
C ALA A 10 -2.64 -22.73 2.61
N TYR A 11 -2.41 -23.25 1.42
CA TYR A 11 -2.79 -22.63 0.16
C TYR A 11 -4.10 -23.25 -0.33
N LEU A 12 -5.11 -22.41 -0.52
CA LEU A 12 -6.41 -22.76 -1.08
C LEU A 12 -6.46 -22.22 -2.50
N VAL A 13 -6.23 -23.09 -3.48
CA VAL A 13 -6.17 -22.74 -4.90
C VAL A 13 -7.47 -23.15 -5.58
N HIS A 14 -8.08 -22.22 -6.29
CA HIS A 14 -9.29 -22.42 -7.10
C HIS A 14 -8.92 -22.39 -8.58
N LEU A 15 -9.37 -23.39 -9.35
CA LEU A 15 -9.01 -23.58 -10.75
C LEU A 15 -10.26 -23.92 -11.60
N PRO A 16 -10.25 -23.61 -12.91
CA PRO A 16 -11.42 -23.80 -13.77
C PRO A 16 -11.68 -25.25 -14.15
N ASP A 17 -10.64 -26.10 -14.24
CA ASP A 17 -10.74 -27.47 -14.73
C ASP A 17 -9.83 -28.46 -13.95
N GLU A 18 -10.08 -29.75 -14.19
CA GLU A 18 -9.44 -30.88 -13.51
C GLU A 18 -7.95 -30.97 -13.84
N ASP A 19 -7.61 -30.83 -15.12
CA ASP A 19 -6.24 -30.97 -15.61
C ASP A 19 -5.34 -29.92 -14.96
N ALA A 20 -5.79 -28.66 -14.91
CA ALA A 20 -5.11 -27.58 -14.22
C ALA A 20 -4.93 -27.88 -12.72
N ALA A 21 -5.94 -28.44 -12.06
CA ALA A 21 -5.88 -28.79 -10.64
C ALA A 21 -4.88 -29.91 -10.34
N HIS A 22 -4.88 -30.97 -11.15
CA HIS A 22 -3.91 -32.05 -11.02
C HIS A 22 -2.48 -31.59 -11.34
N GLU A 23 -2.30 -30.70 -12.32
CA GLU A 23 -1.00 -30.14 -12.64
C GLU A 23 -0.46 -29.27 -11.49
N VAL A 24 -1.26 -28.35 -10.96
CA VAL A 24 -0.87 -27.50 -9.81
C VAL A 24 -0.57 -28.37 -8.60
N ALA A 25 -1.40 -29.36 -8.28
CA ALA A 25 -1.14 -30.26 -7.16
C ALA A 25 0.19 -31.00 -7.31
N ARG A 26 0.49 -31.53 -8.50
CA ARG A 26 1.78 -32.18 -8.78
C ARG A 26 2.95 -31.21 -8.55
N LEU A 27 2.86 -29.98 -9.06
CA LEU A 27 3.90 -28.97 -8.88
C LEU A 27 4.12 -28.63 -7.40
N LEU A 28 3.05 -28.48 -6.60
CA LEU A 28 3.17 -28.21 -5.17
C LEU A 28 3.79 -29.39 -4.41
N THR A 29 3.43 -30.63 -4.77
CA THR A 29 4.05 -31.84 -4.21
C THR A 29 5.55 -31.94 -4.56
N GLU A 30 5.93 -31.60 -5.79
CA GLU A 30 7.34 -31.56 -6.24
C GLU A 30 8.13 -30.46 -5.55
N ARG A 31 7.49 -29.34 -5.23
CA ARG A 31 8.08 -28.25 -4.44
C ARG A 31 8.21 -28.55 -2.94
N GLY A 32 7.79 -29.74 -2.51
CA GLY A 32 7.93 -30.19 -1.12
C GLY A 32 6.84 -29.70 -0.19
N HIS A 33 5.63 -29.40 -0.69
CA HIS A 33 4.47 -29.23 0.19
C HIS A 33 4.17 -30.56 0.89
N THR A 34 3.94 -30.50 2.20
CA THR A 34 3.84 -31.65 3.10
C THR A 34 2.51 -32.39 3.03
N ALA A 35 1.46 -31.76 2.49
CA ALA A 35 0.22 -32.44 2.17
C ALA A 35 -0.45 -31.71 1.01
N VAL A 36 -0.94 -32.46 0.01
CA VAL A 36 -1.65 -31.89 -1.14
C VAL A 36 -2.90 -32.71 -1.43
N SER A 37 -4.01 -32.03 -1.74
CA SER A 37 -5.26 -32.68 -2.16
C SER A 37 -5.91 -31.93 -3.31
N VAL A 38 -6.58 -32.67 -4.17
CA VAL A 38 -7.39 -32.16 -5.29
C VAL A 38 -8.83 -32.60 -5.08
N ARG A 39 -9.79 -31.69 -5.26
CA ARG A 39 -11.21 -31.97 -5.16
C ARG A 39 -12.01 -31.15 -6.17
N GLU A 40 -13.08 -31.73 -6.67
CA GLU A 40 -14.12 -30.99 -7.38
C GLU A 40 -14.89 -30.11 -6.39
N GLY A 41 -15.06 -28.83 -6.72
CA GLY A 41 -15.81 -27.87 -5.93
C GLY A 41 -17.28 -27.92 -6.28
N VAL A 42 -18.11 -28.19 -5.26
CA VAL A 42 -19.57 -28.23 -5.42
C VAL A 42 -20.13 -26.80 -5.38
N PRO A 43 -21.03 -26.40 -6.31
CA PRO A 43 -21.56 -25.03 -6.43
C PRO A 43 -22.31 -24.47 -5.20
N ASP A 44 -22.69 -25.29 -4.23
CA ASP A 44 -23.62 -24.94 -3.15
C ASP A 44 -22.99 -24.20 -1.95
N GLN A 45 -21.81 -23.57 -2.13
CA GLN A 45 -21.18 -22.73 -1.11
C GLN A 45 -21.35 -21.23 -1.44
N PRO A 46 -21.61 -20.35 -0.45
CA PRO A 46 -21.97 -18.94 -0.67
C PRO A 46 -21.01 -18.12 -1.54
N PHE A 47 -19.75 -18.56 -1.66
CA PHE A 47 -18.69 -17.91 -2.44
C PHE A 47 -18.56 -18.44 -3.89
N HIS A 48 -19.34 -19.45 -4.30
CA HIS A 48 -19.20 -20.17 -5.58
C HIS A 48 -20.14 -19.70 -6.70
N ARG A 49 -20.88 -18.60 -6.50
CA ARG A 49 -21.90 -18.12 -7.46
C ARG A 49 -21.41 -17.74 -8.86
N PHE A 50 -20.10 -17.76 -9.12
CA PHE A 50 -19.50 -17.26 -10.37
C PHE A 50 -18.84 -18.34 -11.24
N TYR A 51 -18.75 -19.59 -10.80
CA TYR A 51 -18.10 -20.67 -11.56
C TYR A 51 -18.97 -21.94 -11.54
N GLU A 52 -19.48 -22.36 -12.69
CA GLU A 52 -20.43 -23.49 -12.82
C GLU A 52 -19.80 -24.85 -12.45
N THR A 53 -18.47 -24.93 -12.42
CA THR A 53 -17.63 -25.97 -11.79
C THR A 53 -16.27 -25.35 -11.46
N SER A 54 -15.77 -25.49 -10.22
CA SER A 54 -14.39 -25.06 -9.89
C SER A 54 -13.66 -26.17 -9.16
N TRP A 55 -12.42 -26.46 -9.54
CA TRP A 55 -11.58 -27.42 -8.84
C TRP A 55 -10.80 -26.72 -7.73
N LYS A 56 -10.60 -27.44 -6.62
CA LYS A 56 -9.88 -26.94 -5.44
C LYS A 56 -8.64 -27.77 -5.19
N VAL A 57 -7.49 -27.11 -5.14
CA VAL A 57 -6.25 -27.68 -4.62
C VAL A 57 -5.99 -27.09 -3.24
N THR A 58 -5.83 -27.96 -2.24
CA THR A 58 -5.39 -27.54 -0.90
C THR A 58 -4.00 -28.11 -0.67
N ALA A 59 -3.03 -27.24 -0.39
CA ALA A 59 -1.65 -27.62 -0.15
C ALA A 59 -1.12 -27.04 1.16
N LEU A 60 -0.34 -27.83 1.90
CA LEU A 60 0.22 -27.48 3.21
C LEU A 60 1.74 -27.35 3.13
N ASP A 61 2.27 -26.15 3.37
CA ASP A 61 3.70 -25.89 3.56
C ASP A 61 4.00 -25.77 5.06
N ALA A 62 4.56 -26.85 5.63
CA ALA A 62 5.07 -26.89 6.99
C ALA A 62 6.60 -26.69 7.05
N GLY A 63 7.20 -26.17 5.98
CA GLY A 63 8.65 -26.00 5.85
C GLY A 63 9.39 -27.33 5.59
N PRO A 64 10.70 -27.38 5.89
CA PRO A 64 11.51 -26.33 6.50
C PRO A 64 11.92 -25.23 5.51
N TYR A 65 12.21 -24.05 6.04
CA TYR A 65 12.73 -22.90 5.32
C TYR A 65 14.25 -22.78 5.43
N PRO A 66 14.93 -22.08 4.49
CA PRO A 66 16.39 -21.90 4.50
C PRO A 66 16.96 -21.28 5.79
N ASP A 67 16.23 -20.32 6.38
CA ASP A 67 16.54 -19.62 7.63
C ASP A 67 15.24 -19.32 8.42
N ASP A 68 15.35 -18.54 9.50
CA ASP A 68 14.26 -18.21 10.42
C ASP A 68 13.37 -17.05 9.96
N ASP A 69 13.59 -16.45 8.78
CA ASP A 69 12.67 -15.45 8.20
C ASP A 69 11.45 -16.13 7.58
N VAL A 70 10.61 -16.68 8.45
CA VAL A 70 9.35 -17.36 8.11
C VAL A 70 8.45 -16.49 7.26
N ARG A 71 8.43 -15.17 7.50
CA ARG A 71 7.58 -14.23 6.78
C ARG A 71 8.05 -14.09 5.32
N TRP A 72 9.34 -13.91 5.11
CA TRP A 72 9.94 -13.82 3.78
C TRP A 72 9.69 -15.09 2.95
N TRP A 73 10.03 -16.26 3.48
CA TRP A 73 9.91 -17.51 2.73
C TRP A 73 8.45 -17.89 2.45
N THR A 74 7.53 -17.57 3.37
CA THR A 74 6.09 -17.72 3.11
C THR A 74 5.64 -16.78 1.99
N ALA A 75 6.10 -15.53 1.97
CA ALA A 75 5.75 -14.58 0.90
C ALA A 75 6.32 -15.02 -0.46
N VAL A 76 7.56 -15.49 -0.52
CA VAL A 76 8.19 -16.07 -1.72
C VAL A 76 7.36 -17.21 -2.27
N GLU A 77 6.99 -18.19 -1.44
CA GLU A 77 6.17 -19.31 -1.89
C GLU A 77 4.77 -18.85 -2.32
N THR A 78 4.15 -17.94 -1.57
CA THR A 78 2.80 -17.42 -1.89
C THR A 78 2.76 -16.79 -3.27
N ARG A 79 3.79 -16.03 -3.66
CA ARG A 79 3.88 -15.45 -5.01
C ARG A 79 3.92 -16.55 -6.07
N ILE A 80 4.76 -17.57 -5.89
CA ILE A 80 4.87 -18.69 -6.81
C ILE A 80 3.53 -19.43 -6.95
N VAL A 81 2.87 -19.74 -5.84
CA VAL A 81 1.57 -20.44 -5.87
C VAL A 81 0.49 -19.58 -6.55
N LYS A 82 0.44 -18.27 -6.26
CA LYS A 82 -0.50 -17.36 -6.92
C LYS A 82 -0.23 -17.23 -8.42
N THR A 83 1.03 -17.14 -8.85
CA THR A 83 1.38 -17.14 -10.28
C THR A 83 0.97 -18.43 -10.95
N LEU A 84 1.27 -19.59 -10.34
CA LEU A 84 0.85 -20.90 -10.85
C LEU A 84 -0.67 -20.99 -11.03
N ALA A 85 -1.44 -20.44 -10.08
CA ALA A 85 -2.89 -20.38 -10.15
C ALA A 85 -3.37 -19.43 -11.27
N ALA A 86 -2.84 -18.21 -11.32
CA ALA A 86 -3.23 -17.18 -12.29
C ALA A 86 -2.94 -17.58 -13.73
N GLU A 87 -1.78 -18.20 -14.01
CA GLU A 87 -1.41 -18.75 -15.33
C GLU A 87 -2.42 -19.79 -15.85
N ARG A 88 -3.22 -20.37 -14.93
CA ARG A 88 -4.24 -21.39 -15.22
C ARG A 88 -5.67 -20.85 -15.03
N GLY A 89 -5.84 -19.53 -15.05
CA GLY A 89 -7.16 -18.88 -14.88
C GLY A 89 -7.77 -19.06 -13.49
N GLY A 90 -6.95 -19.40 -12.49
CA GLY A 90 -7.34 -19.64 -11.12
C GLY A 90 -6.97 -18.51 -10.15
N SER A 91 -7.26 -18.74 -8.88
CA SER A 91 -6.90 -17.84 -7.78
C SER A 91 -6.36 -18.63 -6.58
N CYS A 92 -5.64 -17.96 -5.69
CA CYS A 92 -5.09 -18.59 -4.49
C CYS A 92 -5.28 -17.71 -3.26
N THR A 93 -5.78 -18.31 -2.19
CA THR A 93 -5.86 -17.72 -0.85
C THR A 93 -4.87 -18.42 0.07
N LEU A 94 -4.09 -17.62 0.81
CA LEU A 94 -3.21 -18.11 1.88
C LEU A 94 -3.94 -18.05 3.21
N MET A 95 -3.82 -19.13 4.00
CA MET A 95 -4.15 -19.15 5.42
C MET A 95 -2.94 -19.60 6.22
N GLN A 96 -2.77 -19.09 7.43
CA GLN A 96 -1.74 -19.55 8.36
C GLN A 96 -2.39 -19.98 9.68
N ALA A 97 -2.05 -21.18 10.13
CA ALA A 97 -2.56 -21.74 11.37
C ALA A 97 -1.53 -22.70 12.00
N VAL A 98 -1.77 -23.11 13.24
CA VAL A 98 -0.96 -24.19 13.84
C VAL A 98 -1.10 -25.46 12.98
N PRO A 99 -0.06 -26.30 12.86
CA PRO A 99 -0.03 -27.41 11.89
C PRO A 99 -1.25 -28.32 11.96
N GLU A 100 -1.76 -28.64 13.15
CA GLU A 100 -2.93 -29.50 13.34
C GLU A 100 -4.19 -28.86 12.74
N THR A 101 -4.41 -27.58 12.99
CA THR A 101 -5.54 -26.82 12.43
C THR A 101 -5.42 -26.66 10.92
N ALA A 102 -4.19 -26.42 10.42
CA ALA A 102 -3.95 -26.30 8.99
C ALA A 102 -4.18 -27.65 8.27
N ARG A 103 -3.75 -28.78 8.87
CA ARG A 103 -3.98 -30.12 8.32
C ARG A 103 -5.47 -30.49 8.28
N ALA A 104 -6.27 -29.98 9.22
CA ALA A 104 -7.72 -30.19 9.25
C ALA A 104 -8.47 -29.59 8.04
N LEU A 105 -7.82 -28.70 7.26
CA LEU A 105 -8.38 -28.19 6.00
C LEU A 105 -8.34 -29.23 4.86
N LEU A 106 -7.46 -30.24 4.96
CA LEU A 106 -7.29 -31.28 3.95
C LEU A 106 -8.21 -32.50 4.23
N PRO A 107 -8.68 -33.21 3.18
CA PRO A 107 -9.47 -34.42 3.32
C PRO A 107 -8.70 -35.55 4.01
N ASP A 108 -9.45 -36.55 4.45
CA ASP A 108 -8.93 -37.90 4.61
C ASP A 108 -8.48 -38.44 3.23
N GLY A 109 -7.24 -38.91 3.14
CA GLY A 109 -6.65 -39.41 1.88
C GLY A 109 -5.87 -38.39 1.05
N ALA A 110 -5.56 -37.21 1.60
CA ALA A 110 -4.54 -36.32 1.03
C ALA A 110 -3.19 -37.04 0.91
N ASP A 111 -2.37 -36.65 -0.08
CA ASP A 111 -1.01 -37.17 -0.22
C ASP A 111 -0.12 -36.53 0.85
N ASP A 112 -0.15 -37.12 2.05
CA ASP A 112 0.63 -36.69 3.21
C ASP A 112 2.07 -37.18 3.09
N ARG A 113 3.00 -36.23 3.13
CA ARG A 113 4.44 -36.48 3.20
C ARG A 113 5.00 -35.92 4.51
N PRO A 114 5.64 -36.75 5.35
CA PRO A 114 6.31 -36.26 6.54
C PRO A 114 7.29 -35.12 6.22
N PRO A 115 7.39 -34.06 7.04
CA PRO A 115 8.29 -32.94 6.76
C PRO A 115 9.76 -33.36 6.56
N ALA A 116 10.20 -34.46 7.18
CA ALA A 116 11.54 -35.02 6.99
C ALA A 116 11.77 -35.54 5.55
N GLU A 117 10.74 -36.11 4.92
CA GLU A 117 10.80 -36.62 3.55
C GLU A 117 10.64 -35.49 2.53
N ALA A 118 9.80 -34.48 2.83
CA ALA A 118 9.62 -33.30 1.99
C ALA A 118 10.82 -32.33 2.02
N ARG A 119 11.65 -32.41 3.06
CA ARG A 119 12.75 -31.47 3.36
C ARG A 119 13.66 -31.16 2.18
N ALA A 120 14.16 -32.19 1.49
CA ALA A 120 15.13 -31.99 0.41
C ALA A 120 14.50 -31.23 -0.76
N ALA A 121 13.28 -31.62 -1.15
CA ALA A 121 12.51 -30.95 -2.20
C ALA A 121 12.15 -29.51 -1.81
N ARG A 122 11.72 -29.29 -0.56
CA ARG A 122 11.36 -27.95 -0.06
C ARG A 122 12.54 -26.98 -0.07
N LEU A 123 13.69 -27.39 0.47
CA LEU A 123 14.88 -26.56 0.48
C LEU A 123 15.43 -26.32 -0.93
N ALA A 124 15.37 -27.31 -1.82
CA ALA A 124 15.75 -27.13 -3.22
C ALA A 124 14.83 -26.11 -3.93
N ALA A 125 13.51 -26.23 -3.73
CA ALA A 125 12.52 -25.34 -4.33
C ALA A 125 12.67 -23.87 -3.86
N LEU A 126 13.02 -23.66 -2.59
CA LEU A 126 13.25 -22.33 -2.03
C LEU A 126 14.64 -21.77 -2.36
N SER A 127 15.65 -22.61 -2.58
CA SER A 127 17.03 -22.17 -2.90
C SER A 127 17.16 -21.40 -4.22
N ALA A 128 16.17 -21.52 -5.11
CA ALA A 128 16.10 -20.77 -6.35
C ALA A 128 15.75 -19.28 -6.13
N ALA A 129 15.16 -18.94 -4.97
CA ALA A 129 14.85 -17.58 -4.61
C ALA A 129 15.93 -16.99 -3.68
N PRO A 130 16.29 -15.71 -3.83
CA PRO A 130 17.25 -15.07 -2.95
C PRO A 130 16.69 -14.95 -1.53
N ALA A 131 17.59 -15.06 -0.55
CA ALA A 131 17.27 -14.64 0.82
C ALA A 131 16.97 -13.13 0.86
N ARG A 132 16.22 -12.71 1.87
CA ARG A 132 15.86 -11.30 2.07
C ARG A 132 17.13 -10.45 2.18
N ALA A 133 17.21 -9.39 1.39
CA ALA A 133 18.26 -8.38 1.57
C ALA A 133 18.04 -7.62 2.89
N PRO A 134 19.11 -7.11 3.53
CA PRO A 134 18.95 -6.26 4.71
C PRO A 134 18.09 -5.03 4.40
N ARG A 135 17.12 -4.74 5.26
CA ARG A 135 16.32 -3.50 5.14
C ARG A 135 17.25 -2.29 5.29
N PRO A 136 17.13 -1.24 4.45
CA PRO A 136 17.88 0.00 4.61
C PRO A 136 17.64 0.60 5.99
N VAL A 137 18.73 0.99 6.67
CA VAL A 137 18.67 1.68 7.97
C VAL A 137 18.74 3.17 7.71
N ILE A 138 17.65 3.87 8.00
CA ILE A 138 17.54 5.32 7.83
C ILE A 138 18.33 6.00 8.97
N THR A 139 19.38 6.73 8.62
CA THR A 139 20.34 7.31 9.58
C THR A 139 20.16 8.80 9.80
N TYR A 140 19.64 9.51 8.81
CA TYR A 140 19.38 10.94 8.94
C TYR A 140 18.17 11.19 9.85
N ARG A 141 18.12 12.38 10.46
CA ARG A 141 16.95 12.85 11.21
C ARG A 141 16.41 14.10 10.56
N LEU A 142 15.11 14.09 10.32
CA LEU A 142 14.36 15.28 9.94
C LEU A 142 13.67 15.77 11.19
N ASP A 143 14.26 16.80 11.82
CA ASP A 143 13.65 17.39 13.01
C ASP A 143 12.24 17.85 12.67
N ARG A 144 11.31 17.48 13.55
CA ARG A 144 9.95 18.03 13.50
C ARG A 144 10.03 19.54 13.70
N PRO A 145 9.10 20.31 13.12
CA PRO A 145 9.01 21.71 13.45
C PRO A 145 8.90 21.90 14.97
N ALA A 146 9.41 22.99 15.50
CA ALA A 146 9.27 23.29 16.91
C ALA A 146 7.83 23.76 17.19
N SER A 147 7.05 22.95 17.91
CA SER A 147 5.70 23.33 18.35
C SER A 147 5.75 24.24 19.57
N GLY A 148 5.08 25.39 19.50
CA GLY A 148 4.67 26.14 20.68
C GLY A 148 3.38 25.61 21.31
N GLY A 149 2.83 24.50 20.80
CA GLY A 149 1.45 24.09 20.98
C GLY A 149 0.55 24.67 19.88
N PRO A 150 -0.74 24.28 19.87
CA PRO A 150 -1.70 24.74 18.87
C PRO A 150 -1.86 26.26 18.94
N SER A 151 -1.82 26.94 17.79
CA SER A 151 -1.95 28.40 17.79
C SER A 151 -3.35 28.88 18.24
N GLY A 152 -4.37 28.03 18.15
CA GLY A 152 -5.78 28.35 18.39
C GLY A 152 -6.35 29.39 17.43
N THR A 153 -5.60 29.78 16.40
CA THR A 153 -6.01 30.74 15.37
C THR A 153 -6.61 29.96 14.20
N PRO A 154 -7.92 30.09 13.93
CA PRO A 154 -8.56 29.31 12.89
C PRO A 154 -8.09 29.69 11.48
N VAL A 155 -7.95 28.68 10.61
CA VAL A 155 -7.72 28.87 9.18
C VAL A 155 -9.05 29.14 8.46
N PRO A 156 -9.19 30.23 7.68
CA PRO A 156 -10.41 30.49 6.93
C PRO A 156 -10.65 29.46 5.81
N LEU A 157 -11.87 28.93 5.74
CA LEU A 157 -12.31 27.99 4.70
C LEU A 157 -13.39 28.61 3.77
N PRO A 158 -13.04 29.59 2.92
CA PRO A 158 -14.00 30.20 2.01
C PRO A 158 -14.55 29.19 1.01
N GLY A 159 -15.85 29.26 0.75
CA GLY A 159 -16.55 28.33 -0.15
C GLY A 159 -16.91 26.98 0.46
N LEU A 160 -16.63 26.76 1.76
CA LEU A 160 -17.00 25.52 2.44
C LEU A 160 -18.51 25.27 2.40
N ASP A 161 -19.31 26.31 2.65
CA ASP A 161 -20.78 26.24 2.64
C ASP A 161 -21.39 26.27 1.22
N ASP A 162 -20.58 26.48 0.18
CA ASP A 162 -21.05 26.50 -1.21
C ASP A 162 -21.13 25.08 -1.82
N VAL A 163 -20.50 24.09 -1.18
CA VAL A 163 -20.57 22.68 -1.60
C VAL A 163 -21.89 22.07 -1.10
N ASP A 164 -22.61 21.39 -1.99
CA ASP A 164 -23.87 20.69 -1.65
C ASP A 164 -23.60 19.38 -0.89
N TRP A 165 -23.08 19.48 0.34
CA TRP A 165 -22.73 18.35 1.21
C TRP A 165 -23.87 17.36 1.44
N PRO A 166 -25.15 17.79 1.62
CA PRO A 166 -26.27 16.85 1.79
C PRO A 166 -26.51 15.94 0.56
N SER A 167 -26.07 16.36 -0.64
CA SER A 167 -26.14 15.51 -1.83
C SER A 167 -25.02 14.46 -1.91
N LEU A 168 -23.96 14.65 -1.14
CA LEU A 168 -22.79 13.79 -1.09
C LEU A 168 -22.93 12.74 0.01
N LYS A 169 -22.09 11.72 -0.09
CA LYS A 169 -22.01 10.62 0.87
C LYS A 169 -20.59 10.36 1.30
N HIS A 170 -20.49 9.90 2.55
CA HIS A 170 -19.32 9.31 3.21
C HIS A 170 -19.70 7.92 3.78
N ALA A 171 -18.85 7.29 4.58
CA ALA A 171 -19.07 5.91 5.07
C ALA A 171 -20.39 5.69 5.83
N TYR A 172 -20.85 6.69 6.58
CA TYR A 172 -22.05 6.60 7.43
C TYR A 172 -23.33 7.16 6.79
N GLY A 173 -23.32 7.50 5.50
CA GLY A 173 -24.48 8.05 4.79
C GLY A 173 -24.24 9.47 4.26
N SER A 174 -25.20 10.37 4.48
CA SER A 174 -25.13 11.79 4.09
C SER A 174 -23.87 12.45 4.64
N ALA A 175 -23.27 13.37 3.89
CA ALA A 175 -22.07 14.10 4.29
C ALA A 175 -22.37 15.50 4.87
N GLU A 176 -23.60 15.74 5.34
CA GLU A 176 -24.05 17.05 5.87
C GLU A 176 -23.24 17.57 7.06
N ASP A 177 -22.56 16.68 7.78
CA ASP A 177 -21.67 16.92 8.93
C ASP A 177 -20.21 17.19 8.54
N THR A 178 -19.82 16.92 7.28
CA THR A 178 -18.46 17.13 6.78
C THR A 178 -17.94 18.57 6.96
N PRO A 179 -18.75 19.63 6.78
CA PRO A 179 -18.31 21.00 7.09
C PRO A 179 -17.84 21.20 8.52
N ASP A 180 -18.49 20.56 9.49
CA ASP A 180 -18.15 20.72 10.90
C ASP A 180 -16.85 19.99 11.24
N ILE A 181 -16.60 18.83 10.63
CA ILE A 181 -15.31 18.13 10.71
C ILE A 181 -14.19 19.03 10.16
N LEU A 182 -14.38 19.62 8.98
CA LEU A 182 -13.37 20.50 8.36
C LEU A 182 -13.13 21.79 9.17
N ARG A 183 -14.19 22.35 9.78
CA ARG A 183 -14.05 23.49 10.71
C ARG A 183 -13.29 23.12 11.98
N ALA A 184 -13.53 21.92 12.52
CA ALA A 184 -12.82 21.43 13.70
C ALA A 184 -11.31 21.27 13.41
N MET A 185 -10.94 20.69 12.27
CA MET A 185 -9.53 20.67 11.83
C MET A 185 -8.97 22.09 11.66
N ALA A 186 -9.73 22.97 10.99
CA ALA A 186 -9.31 24.35 10.73
C ALA A 186 -9.28 25.23 11.98
N ALA A 187 -9.87 24.82 13.11
CA ALA A 187 -9.82 25.54 14.38
C ALA A 187 -8.38 25.67 14.91
N ASN A 188 -7.51 24.73 14.50
CA ASN A 188 -6.07 24.78 14.79
C ASN A 188 -5.78 24.83 16.30
N ASP A 189 -6.59 24.08 17.06
CA ASP A 189 -6.57 23.97 18.52
C ASP A 189 -6.31 22.52 18.96
N GLU A 190 -6.45 22.25 20.27
CA GLU A 190 -6.20 20.92 20.86
C GLU A 190 -7.16 19.82 20.37
N GLY A 191 -8.24 20.16 19.66
CA GLY A 191 -9.20 19.21 19.09
C GLY A 191 -8.74 18.57 17.77
N TRP A 192 -7.55 18.91 17.28
CA TRP A 192 -7.00 18.41 16.01
C TRP A 192 -7.05 16.90 15.88
N ASP A 193 -6.53 16.15 16.86
CA ASP A 193 -6.43 14.69 16.79
C ASP A 193 -7.81 14.03 16.66
N GLU A 194 -8.81 14.56 17.37
CA GLU A 194 -10.20 14.09 17.29
C GLU A 194 -10.81 14.42 15.92
N ALA A 195 -10.61 15.64 15.42
CA ALA A 195 -11.12 16.07 14.12
C ALA A 195 -10.50 15.27 12.96
N THR A 196 -9.19 15.03 13.00
CA THR A 196 -8.48 14.21 12.01
C THR A 196 -8.93 12.75 12.09
N PHE A 197 -9.14 12.21 13.30
CA PHE A 197 -9.72 10.88 13.47
C PHE A 197 -11.12 10.79 12.85
N GLU A 198 -12.00 11.76 13.09
CA GLU A 198 -13.34 11.79 12.51
C GLU A 198 -13.30 11.88 10.98
N TYR A 199 -12.37 12.67 10.43
CA TYR A 199 -12.14 12.74 8.99
C TYR A 199 -11.81 11.36 8.38
N PHE A 200 -10.86 10.61 8.97
CA PHE A 200 -10.51 9.27 8.50
C PHE A 200 -11.50 8.18 8.94
N SER A 201 -12.35 8.44 9.93
CA SER A 201 -13.43 7.54 10.33
C SER A 201 -14.60 7.60 9.35
N ALA A 202 -14.95 8.80 8.87
CA ALA A 202 -16.15 9.01 8.06
C ALA A 202 -15.84 9.23 6.57
N ILE A 203 -14.97 10.19 6.25
CA ILE A 203 -14.76 10.72 4.89
C ILE A 203 -13.77 9.86 4.09
N VAL A 204 -12.78 9.26 4.76
CA VAL A 204 -11.78 8.36 4.16
C VAL A 204 -11.71 7.05 4.96
N HIS A 205 -12.81 6.29 4.93
CA HIS A 205 -12.97 5.11 5.77
C HIS A 205 -12.26 3.88 5.18
N GLN A 206 -11.34 3.28 5.94
CA GLN A 206 -10.66 2.02 5.56
C GLN A 206 -10.13 2.04 4.12
N GLU A 207 -9.35 3.09 3.79
CA GLU A 207 -8.74 3.29 2.46
C GLU A 207 -9.76 3.46 1.32
N THR A 208 -11.04 3.70 1.65
CA THR A 208 -12.10 3.95 0.68
C THR A 208 -12.44 5.44 0.65
N CYS A 209 -12.35 6.04 -0.54
CA CYS A 209 -12.87 7.38 -0.80
C CYS A 209 -14.33 7.34 -1.25
N TYR A 210 -15.10 8.31 -0.80
CA TYR A 210 -16.52 8.48 -1.14
C TYR A 210 -16.73 9.77 -1.93
N SER A 211 -17.97 10.01 -2.38
CA SER A 211 -18.32 11.25 -3.10
C SER A 211 -17.99 12.54 -2.34
N ALA A 212 -17.98 12.49 -0.99
CA ALA A 212 -17.57 13.61 -0.14
C ALA A 212 -16.05 13.83 -0.10
N THR A 213 -15.21 12.82 -0.37
CA THR A 213 -13.75 12.94 -0.21
C THR A 213 -13.13 13.98 -1.15
N PRO A 214 -13.32 13.95 -2.48
CA PRO A 214 -12.66 14.91 -3.37
C PRO A 214 -12.95 16.38 -3.02
N PRO A 215 -14.20 16.78 -2.74
CA PRO A 215 -14.51 18.15 -2.31
C PRO A 215 -13.79 18.63 -1.05
N THR A 216 -13.31 17.73 -0.18
CA THR A 216 -12.53 18.14 1.01
C THR A 216 -11.09 18.53 0.70
N ILE A 217 -10.51 17.99 -0.38
CA ILE A 217 -9.07 18.12 -0.69
C ILE A 217 -8.62 19.58 -0.86
N PRO A 218 -9.37 20.46 -1.57
CA PRO A 218 -8.99 21.87 -1.66
C PRO A 218 -8.93 22.59 -0.30
N PHE A 219 -9.74 22.17 0.67
CA PHE A 219 -9.74 22.72 2.03
C PHE A 219 -8.55 22.22 2.85
N LEU A 220 -8.20 20.93 2.75
CA LEU A 220 -6.99 20.37 3.37
C LEU A 220 -5.72 21.02 2.81
N ALA A 221 -5.63 21.18 1.49
CA ALA A 221 -4.51 21.86 0.85
C ALA A 221 -4.41 23.33 1.28
N ARG A 222 -5.55 24.03 1.40
CA ARG A 222 -5.59 25.40 1.93
C ARG A 222 -5.05 25.48 3.35
N MET A 223 -5.48 24.58 4.22
CA MET A 223 -4.98 24.47 5.59
C MET A 223 -3.46 24.22 5.62
N ALA A 224 -2.96 23.30 4.79
CA ALA A 224 -1.53 23.03 4.68
C ALA A 224 -0.73 24.23 4.15
N CYS A 225 -1.33 25.03 3.27
CA CYS A 225 -0.70 26.23 2.71
C CYS A 225 -0.68 27.42 3.69
N ASP A 226 -1.63 27.49 4.62
CA ASP A 226 -1.83 28.68 5.45
C ASP A 226 -0.67 28.87 6.46
N PRO A 227 -0.04 30.07 6.50
CA PRO A 227 1.01 30.36 7.46
C PRO A 227 0.58 30.28 8.93
N VAL A 228 -0.70 30.46 9.25
CA VAL A 228 -1.19 30.40 10.65
C VAL A 228 -1.33 28.97 11.15
N MET A 229 -1.36 27.99 10.23
CA MET A 229 -1.49 26.58 10.61
C MET A 229 -0.33 26.15 11.52
N THR A 230 -0.66 25.44 12.60
CA THR A 230 0.34 24.86 13.49
C THR A 230 1.27 23.94 12.66
N PRO A 231 2.61 24.09 12.76
CA PRO A 231 3.53 23.32 11.93
C PRO A 231 3.38 21.79 11.99
N GLU A 232 3.04 21.24 13.15
CA GLU A 232 2.82 19.79 13.31
C GLU A 232 1.58 19.34 12.53
N TYR A 233 0.48 20.08 12.63
CA TYR A 233 -0.76 19.83 11.88
C TYR A 233 -0.57 20.01 10.37
N ARG A 234 0.25 20.99 9.97
CA ARG A 234 0.66 21.14 8.57
C ARG A 234 1.42 19.91 8.07
N LEU A 235 2.38 19.40 8.85
CA LEU A 235 3.15 18.22 8.49
C LEU A 235 2.25 16.99 8.31
N GLU A 236 1.27 16.81 9.20
CA GLU A 236 0.27 15.75 9.10
C GLU A 236 -0.59 15.91 7.83
N LEU A 237 -1.10 17.11 7.55
CA LEU A 237 -1.87 17.38 6.33
C LEU A 237 -1.08 17.06 5.05
N LEU A 238 0.21 17.37 4.99
CA LEU A 238 1.04 17.03 3.83
C LEU A 238 1.16 15.51 3.64
N ALA A 239 1.31 14.78 4.74
CA ALA A 239 1.35 13.31 4.75
C ALA A 239 -0.01 12.71 4.35
N ASP A 240 -1.11 13.27 4.86
CA ASP A 240 -2.48 12.84 4.57
C ASP A 240 -2.87 13.07 3.12
N LEU A 241 -2.52 14.22 2.54
CA LEU A 241 -2.73 14.51 1.13
C LEU A 241 -2.00 13.51 0.24
N ALA A 242 -0.76 13.15 0.57
CA ALA A 242 -0.01 12.12 -0.13
C ALA A 242 -0.65 10.74 0.04
N TYR A 243 -1.11 10.40 1.25
CA TYR A 243 -1.78 9.14 1.56
C TYR A 243 -3.08 8.98 0.77
N ILE A 244 -3.96 9.98 0.78
CA ILE A 244 -5.23 9.96 0.06
C ILE A 244 -5.01 9.86 -1.46
N ALA A 245 -4.03 10.60 -2.01
CA ALA A 245 -3.70 10.54 -3.42
C ALA A 245 -3.18 9.15 -3.87
N SER A 246 -2.67 8.34 -2.94
CA SER A 246 -2.08 7.03 -3.23
C SER A 246 -3.09 5.89 -3.40
N PHE A 247 -4.35 6.08 -2.98
CA PHE A 247 -5.39 5.06 -3.11
C PHE A 247 -5.76 4.80 -4.56
N ASP A 248 -5.71 5.83 -5.40
CA ASP A 248 -5.83 5.70 -6.84
C ASP A 248 -5.06 6.85 -7.52
N PRO A 249 -3.76 6.64 -7.79
CA PRO A 249 -2.89 7.65 -8.38
C PRO A 249 -3.02 7.76 -9.90
N SER A 250 -4.04 7.15 -10.51
CA SER A 250 -4.23 7.16 -11.98
C SER A 250 -4.20 8.56 -12.61
N PRO A 251 -4.72 9.65 -11.99
CA PRO A 251 -4.59 10.99 -12.58
C PRO A 251 -3.16 11.51 -12.59
N ALA A 252 -2.33 11.14 -11.60
CA ALA A 252 -0.91 11.47 -11.57
C ALA A 252 -0.10 10.69 -12.63
N ALA A 253 -0.70 9.64 -13.21
CA ALA A 253 -0.21 8.94 -14.40
C ALA A 253 -0.84 9.41 -15.71
N GLY A 254 -1.64 10.48 -15.69
CA GLY A 254 -2.23 11.10 -16.87
C GLY A 254 -3.60 10.53 -17.27
N GLU A 255 -4.22 9.70 -16.44
CA GLU A 255 -5.55 9.15 -16.71
C GLU A 255 -6.68 10.08 -16.24
N GLU A 256 -7.79 10.07 -16.98
CA GLU A 256 -8.99 10.82 -16.61
C GLU A 256 -9.92 9.97 -15.73
N PRO A 257 -10.24 10.39 -14.49
CA PRO A 257 -11.01 9.59 -13.57
C PRO A 257 -12.48 9.53 -13.99
N ALA A 258 -13.06 8.34 -13.89
CA ALA A 258 -14.50 8.19 -14.01
C ALA A 258 -15.22 8.99 -12.90
N PRO A 259 -16.45 9.50 -13.13
CA PRO A 259 -17.18 10.26 -12.10
C PRO A 259 -17.37 9.52 -10.77
N THR A 260 -17.45 8.19 -10.82
CA THR A 260 -17.60 7.28 -9.67
C THR A 260 -16.27 6.87 -9.03
N ALA A 261 -15.12 7.17 -9.66
CA ALA A 261 -13.80 6.85 -9.14
C ALA A 261 -13.36 7.92 -8.12
N HIS A 262 -13.94 7.87 -6.93
CA HIS A 262 -13.75 8.91 -5.91
C HIS A 262 -12.30 9.05 -5.46
N ALA A 263 -11.54 7.95 -5.34
CA ALA A 263 -10.12 8.01 -5.00
C ALA A 263 -9.30 8.73 -6.08
N ALA A 264 -9.50 8.39 -7.36
CA ALA A 264 -8.84 9.08 -8.46
C ALA A 264 -9.24 10.56 -8.51
N ARG A 265 -10.51 10.89 -8.27
CA ARG A 265 -10.95 12.29 -8.18
C ARG A 265 -10.25 13.02 -7.03
N ALA A 266 -10.08 12.39 -5.86
CA ALA A 266 -9.33 12.98 -4.75
C ALA A 266 -7.85 13.21 -5.13
N CYS A 267 -7.20 12.23 -5.77
CA CYS A 267 -5.84 12.38 -6.31
C CYS A 267 -5.73 13.55 -7.29
N ARG A 268 -6.71 13.72 -8.20
CA ARG A 268 -6.76 14.87 -9.12
C ARG A 268 -6.80 16.20 -8.38
N GLU A 269 -7.61 16.32 -7.32
CA GLU A 269 -7.66 17.54 -6.52
C GLU A 269 -6.32 17.80 -5.81
N VAL A 270 -5.62 16.76 -5.33
CA VAL A 270 -4.27 16.90 -4.76
C VAL A 270 -3.29 17.39 -5.81
N VAL A 271 -3.29 16.79 -7.01
CA VAL A 271 -2.46 17.21 -8.15
C VAL A 271 -2.73 18.68 -8.51
N GLY A 272 -4.00 19.09 -8.53
CA GLY A 272 -4.40 20.48 -8.77
C GLY A 272 -3.89 21.47 -7.71
N ALA A 273 -3.73 21.01 -6.47
CA ALA A 273 -3.22 21.81 -5.36
C ALA A 273 -1.68 21.89 -5.29
N LEU A 274 -0.95 21.04 -6.03
CA LEU A 274 0.51 20.97 -5.97
C LEU A 274 1.22 22.30 -6.16
N PRO A 275 0.87 23.18 -7.13
CA PRO A 275 1.57 24.45 -7.26
C PRO A 275 1.55 25.30 -5.97
N ALA A 276 0.43 25.30 -5.24
CA ALA A 276 0.31 26.03 -3.99
C ALA A 276 1.09 25.35 -2.85
N LEU A 277 1.00 24.01 -2.75
CA LEU A 277 1.73 23.23 -1.73
C LEU A 277 3.25 23.39 -1.92
N LEU A 278 3.73 23.19 -3.15
CA LEU A 278 5.14 23.30 -3.51
C LEU A 278 5.69 24.71 -3.33
N SER A 279 4.86 25.76 -3.43
CA SER A 279 5.31 27.13 -3.17
C SER A 279 5.80 27.37 -1.74
N ARG A 280 5.46 26.48 -0.79
CA ARG A 280 5.96 26.52 0.60
C ARG A 280 7.42 26.12 0.75
N TRP A 281 8.03 25.49 -0.26
CA TRP A 281 9.38 24.96 -0.20
C TRP A 281 10.45 25.88 0.46
N PRO A 282 10.52 27.19 0.15
CA PRO A 282 11.54 28.07 0.71
C PRO A 282 11.46 28.20 2.24
N GLU A 283 10.24 28.22 2.78
CA GLU A 283 9.95 28.39 4.21
C GLU A 283 9.81 27.06 4.96
N ALA A 284 9.64 25.96 4.23
CA ALA A 284 9.34 24.65 4.79
C ALA A 284 10.47 24.11 5.67
N ALA A 285 10.09 23.55 6.81
CA ALA A 285 11.01 22.81 7.69
C ALA A 285 11.52 21.52 6.99
N PRO A 286 12.63 20.91 7.45
CA PRO A 286 13.17 19.70 6.80
C PRO A 286 12.17 18.55 6.65
N ALA A 287 11.33 18.29 7.67
CA ALA A 287 10.29 17.26 7.59
C ALA A 287 9.21 17.60 6.54
N GLU A 288 8.78 18.86 6.48
CA GLU A 288 7.82 19.34 5.47
C GLU A 288 8.41 19.24 4.06
N ARG A 289 9.68 19.61 3.87
CA ARG A 289 10.39 19.48 2.57
C ARG A 289 10.40 18.04 2.07
N ALA A 290 10.61 17.06 2.95
CA ALA A 290 10.56 15.66 2.56
C ALA A 290 9.17 15.25 2.03
N TRP A 291 8.09 15.68 2.68
CA TRP A 291 6.73 15.44 2.17
C TRP A 291 6.38 16.24 0.92
N LEU A 292 6.93 17.45 0.75
CA LEU A 292 6.79 18.22 -0.49
C LEU A 292 7.48 17.51 -1.68
N ILE A 293 8.60 16.83 -1.45
CA ILE A 293 9.25 15.99 -2.48
C ILE A 293 8.34 14.81 -2.85
N VAL A 294 7.74 14.13 -1.86
CA VAL A 294 6.80 13.02 -2.08
C VAL A 294 5.56 13.49 -2.86
N LEU A 295 4.97 14.63 -2.48
CA LEU A 295 3.85 15.24 -3.21
C LEU A 295 4.26 15.67 -4.63
N GLY A 296 5.48 16.20 -4.79
CA GLY A 296 6.01 16.57 -6.10
C GLY A 296 6.08 15.41 -7.09
N ALA A 297 6.27 14.17 -6.61
CA ALA A 297 6.27 12.98 -7.47
C ALA A 297 4.93 12.76 -8.21
N LEU A 298 3.81 13.30 -7.70
CA LEU A 298 2.49 13.20 -8.34
C LEU A 298 2.40 14.03 -9.64
N SER A 299 3.28 15.02 -9.86
CA SER A 299 3.29 15.81 -11.10
C SER A 299 4.71 16.29 -11.45
N PRO A 300 5.37 15.64 -12.42
CA PRO A 300 6.70 16.05 -12.87
C PRO A 300 6.71 17.50 -13.38
N ALA A 301 5.62 17.92 -14.04
CA ALA A 301 5.45 19.29 -14.50
C ALA A 301 5.43 20.31 -13.36
N ALA A 302 4.77 20.00 -12.24
CA ALA A 302 4.74 20.88 -11.07
C ALA A 302 6.07 20.85 -10.28
N ALA A 303 6.75 19.70 -10.24
CA ALA A 303 8.01 19.52 -9.54
C ALA A 303 9.23 20.07 -10.31
N ALA A 304 9.19 20.12 -11.64
CA ALA A 304 10.32 20.49 -12.50
C ALA A 304 11.06 21.76 -12.06
N PRO A 305 10.41 22.86 -11.65
CA PRO A 305 11.10 24.07 -11.18
C PRO A 305 11.88 23.90 -9.88
N LEU A 306 11.54 22.91 -9.05
CA LEU A 306 12.14 22.65 -7.74
C LEU A 306 13.05 21.41 -7.71
N LEU A 307 13.18 20.69 -8.82
CA LEU A 307 14.02 19.49 -8.91
C LEU A 307 15.46 19.73 -8.42
N PRO A 308 16.17 20.81 -8.81
CA PRO A 308 17.51 21.09 -8.30
C PRO A 308 17.57 21.24 -6.78
N GLU A 309 16.56 21.87 -6.19
CA GLU A 309 16.45 22.06 -4.75
C GLU A 309 16.10 20.75 -4.03
N PHE A 310 15.21 19.93 -4.61
CA PHE A 310 14.86 18.61 -4.08
C PHE A 310 16.10 17.70 -4.05
N GLU A 311 16.84 17.65 -5.16
CA GLU A 311 18.09 16.90 -5.25
C GLU A 311 19.15 17.44 -4.29
N GLY A 312 19.25 18.77 -4.15
CA GLY A 312 20.13 19.43 -3.20
C GLY A 312 19.82 19.04 -1.75
N PHE A 313 18.55 19.04 -1.38
CA PHE A 313 18.07 18.61 -0.07
C PHE A 313 18.42 17.14 0.19
N ARG A 314 18.07 16.23 -0.74
CA ARG A 314 18.37 14.80 -0.61
C ARG A 314 19.86 14.51 -0.50
N ARG A 315 20.70 15.21 -1.28
CA ARG A 315 22.17 15.08 -1.25
C ARG A 315 22.77 15.54 0.08
N GLY A 316 22.09 16.46 0.77
CA GLY A 316 22.49 16.91 2.10
C GLY A 316 22.17 15.91 3.23
N LEU A 317 21.35 14.89 2.98
CA LEU A 317 21.01 13.85 3.95
C LEU A 317 21.97 12.67 3.84
N GLU A 318 22.63 12.33 4.95
CA GLU A 318 23.53 11.18 5.02
C GLU A 318 22.75 9.87 5.17
N GLY A 319 23.08 8.89 4.32
CA GLY A 319 22.51 7.54 4.35
C GLY A 319 21.46 7.26 3.27
N PRO A 320 20.87 6.04 3.30
CA PRO A 320 19.87 5.63 2.33
C PRO A 320 18.53 6.32 2.60
N SER A 321 17.77 6.55 1.52
CA SER A 321 16.41 7.07 1.61
C SER A 321 15.56 6.53 0.45
N PRO A 322 15.10 5.26 0.52
CA PRO A 322 14.29 4.67 -0.54
C PRO A 322 13.08 5.53 -0.94
N ALA A 323 12.41 6.17 0.03
CA ALA A 323 11.27 7.04 -0.25
C ALA A 323 11.66 8.27 -1.07
N LEU A 324 12.67 9.04 -0.63
CA LEU A 324 13.06 10.26 -1.34
C LEU A 324 13.77 9.97 -2.65
N ASP A 325 14.54 8.88 -2.73
CA ASP A 325 15.21 8.46 -3.96
C ASP A 325 14.17 8.07 -5.03
N LEU A 326 13.09 7.38 -4.64
CA LEU A 326 11.98 7.06 -5.53
C LEU A 326 11.15 8.30 -5.89
N ALA A 327 10.86 9.18 -4.93
CA ALA A 327 10.13 10.41 -5.17
C ALA A 327 10.85 11.31 -6.19
N LEU A 328 12.18 11.44 -6.07
CA LEU A 328 12.99 12.19 -7.01
C LEU A 328 12.97 11.60 -8.42
N ALA A 329 13.06 10.27 -8.55
CA ALA A 329 12.96 9.62 -9.85
C ALA A 329 11.61 9.89 -10.52
N LEU A 330 10.51 9.74 -9.76
CA LEU A 330 9.15 9.99 -10.24
C LEU A 330 8.88 11.47 -10.55
N ALA A 331 9.42 12.40 -9.75
CA ALA A 331 9.32 13.84 -9.96
C ALA A 331 10.15 14.31 -11.18
N ALA A 332 11.24 13.61 -11.49
CA ALA A 332 12.07 13.86 -12.67
C ALA A 332 11.54 13.19 -13.95
N ASP A 333 10.40 12.48 -13.86
CA ASP A 333 9.83 11.67 -14.96
C ASP A 333 10.78 10.55 -15.44
N ASP A 334 11.66 10.05 -14.55
CA ASP A 334 12.62 8.98 -14.81
C ASP A 334 12.03 7.62 -14.39
N GLU A 335 11.12 7.11 -15.23
CA GLU A 335 10.38 5.87 -14.98
C GLU A 335 11.29 4.63 -14.89
N ASP A 336 12.37 4.59 -15.67
CA ASP A 336 13.32 3.46 -15.65
C ASP A 336 14.03 3.39 -14.29
N ARG A 337 14.50 4.54 -13.78
CA ARG A 337 15.09 4.62 -12.45
C ARG A 337 14.07 4.32 -11.36
N ALA A 338 12.84 4.83 -11.47
CA ALA A 338 11.78 4.54 -10.52
C ALA A 338 11.48 3.04 -10.44
N CYS A 339 11.37 2.36 -11.60
CA CYS A 339 11.18 0.92 -11.66
C CYS A 339 12.35 0.16 -11.03
N GLY A 340 13.60 0.56 -11.32
CA GLY A 340 14.79 -0.02 -10.71
C GLY A 340 14.77 0.07 -9.18
N LEU A 341 14.46 1.26 -8.64
CA LEU A 341 14.37 1.49 -7.19
C LEU A 341 13.25 0.66 -6.55
N VAL A 342 12.08 0.56 -7.19
CA VAL A 342 10.98 -0.28 -6.68
C VAL A 342 11.36 -1.75 -6.70
N LEU A 343 12.02 -2.23 -7.76
CA LEU A 343 12.54 -3.60 -7.83
C LEU A 343 13.56 -3.87 -6.73
N ASP A 344 14.48 -2.94 -6.45
CA ASP A 344 15.41 -3.07 -5.33
C ASP A 344 14.68 -3.18 -4.00
N CYS A 345 13.59 -2.42 -3.81
CA CYS A 345 12.76 -2.51 -2.61
C CYS A 345 12.08 -3.88 -2.44
N THR A 346 11.76 -4.58 -3.53
CA THR A 346 11.20 -5.94 -3.46
C THR A 346 12.13 -6.96 -2.84
N THR A 347 13.44 -6.67 -2.77
CA THR A 347 14.45 -7.59 -2.22
C THR A 347 14.44 -7.64 -0.69
N TRP A 348 13.88 -6.63 -0.03
CA TRP A 348 13.86 -6.50 1.42
C TRP A 348 12.48 -6.18 2.01
N ASP A 349 11.47 -5.82 1.21
CA ASP A 349 10.09 -5.70 1.65
C ASP A 349 9.16 -6.62 0.84
N GLU A 350 8.66 -7.64 1.52
CA GLU A 350 7.78 -8.62 0.92
C GLU A 350 6.42 -8.05 0.48
N ASN A 351 6.01 -6.91 1.04
CA ASN A 351 4.71 -6.30 0.74
C ASN A 351 4.74 -5.52 -0.58
N ILE A 352 5.90 -4.98 -0.97
CA ILE A 352 6.06 -4.19 -2.21
C ILE A 352 5.80 -5.03 -3.45
N SER A 353 6.20 -6.29 -3.46
CA SER A 353 5.96 -7.16 -4.62
C SER A 353 4.48 -7.42 -4.89
N TRP A 354 3.58 -7.25 -3.91
CA TRP A 354 2.14 -7.34 -4.17
C TRP A 354 1.63 -6.16 -4.98
N HIS A 355 2.18 -4.96 -4.76
CA HIS A 355 1.85 -3.78 -5.55
C HIS A 355 2.32 -3.91 -7.01
N LEU A 356 3.31 -4.76 -7.29
CA LEU A 356 3.78 -5.04 -8.65
C LEU A 356 2.98 -6.13 -9.40
N ALA A 357 2.10 -6.85 -8.70
CA ALA A 357 1.38 -7.99 -9.25
C ALA A 357 0.08 -7.61 -9.99
N ASP A 358 -0.36 -6.36 -9.88
CA ASP A 358 -1.56 -5.83 -10.54
C ASP A 358 -1.22 -5.29 -11.95
N ASP A 359 -2.17 -5.35 -12.89
CA ASP A 359 -2.05 -4.87 -14.27
C ASP A 359 -2.12 -3.33 -14.39
N THR A 360 -2.15 -2.63 -13.26
CA THR A 360 -2.09 -1.16 -13.20
C THR A 360 -0.81 -0.61 -13.85
N PRO A 361 -0.86 0.60 -14.46
CA PRO A 361 0.30 1.21 -15.08
C PRO A 361 1.50 1.28 -14.13
N PRO A 362 2.75 1.07 -14.62
CA PRO A 362 3.95 1.11 -13.78
C PRO A 362 4.04 2.34 -12.88
N ARG A 363 3.75 3.52 -13.42
CA ARG A 363 3.77 4.79 -12.68
C ARG A 363 2.79 4.79 -11.50
N CYS A 364 1.57 4.27 -11.68
CA CYS A 364 0.59 4.15 -10.60
C CYS A 364 1.13 3.26 -9.47
N ARG A 365 1.68 2.09 -9.81
CA ARG A 365 2.28 1.16 -8.84
C ARG A 365 3.44 1.81 -8.10
N ASN A 366 4.31 2.51 -8.81
CA ASN A 366 5.46 3.19 -8.24
C ASN A 366 5.04 4.32 -7.28
N LEU A 367 3.97 5.06 -7.59
CA LEU A 367 3.41 6.09 -6.70
C LEU A 367 2.80 5.49 -5.42
N THR A 368 2.07 4.38 -5.52
CA THR A 368 1.56 3.68 -4.33
C THR A 368 2.71 3.15 -3.46
N VAL A 369 3.75 2.58 -4.07
CA VAL A 369 4.95 2.12 -3.35
C VAL A 369 5.68 3.30 -2.70
N LEU A 370 5.81 4.43 -3.39
CA LEU A 370 6.43 5.64 -2.86
C LEU A 370 5.77 6.07 -1.56
N VAL A 371 4.44 6.21 -1.54
CA VAL A 371 3.75 6.70 -0.36
C VAL A 371 3.89 5.72 0.79
N ARG A 372 3.83 4.41 0.54
CA ARG A 372 4.12 3.38 1.55
C ARG A 372 5.53 3.53 2.15
N LEU A 373 6.55 3.71 1.31
CA LEU A 373 7.92 3.94 1.78
C LEU A 373 8.00 5.22 2.61
N ALA A 374 7.37 6.30 2.16
CA ALA A 374 7.35 7.58 2.84
C ALA A 374 6.67 7.51 4.22
N VAL A 375 5.57 6.75 4.36
CA VAL A 375 4.89 6.48 5.63
C VAL A 375 5.83 5.85 6.65
N ASP A 376 6.61 4.86 6.20
CA ASP A 376 7.52 4.08 7.05
C ASP A 376 8.81 4.85 7.39
N GLU A 377 9.22 5.77 6.51
CA GLU A 377 10.53 6.43 6.56
C GLU A 377 10.48 7.86 7.14
N LEU A 378 9.48 8.66 6.78
CA LEU A 378 9.45 10.09 7.06
C LEU A 378 8.65 10.42 8.33
N PRO A 379 9.03 11.48 9.08
CA PRO A 379 8.24 11.93 10.22
C PRO A 379 6.83 12.35 9.79
N ARG A 380 5.85 11.96 10.60
CA ARG A 380 4.48 12.51 10.60
C ARG A 380 4.29 13.40 11.81
N GLY A 381 3.22 14.21 11.79
CA GLY A 381 2.78 15.08 12.90
C GLY A 381 2.98 14.48 14.27
#